data_AF-A0A017SG01-F1
#
_entry.id   AF-A0A017SG01-F1
#
_cell.length_a   1.000
_cell.length_b   1.000
_cell.length_c   1.000
_cell.angle_alpha   90.00
_cell.angle_beta   90.00
_cell.angle_gamma   90.00
#
_symmetry.space_group_name_H-M   'P 1'
#
loop_
_entity.id
_entity.type
_entity.pdbx_description
1 polymer ?
#
loop_
_entity_poly.entity_id
_entity_poly.type
_entity_poly.pdbx_seq_one_letter_code
_entity_poly.pdbx_strand_id
1 'polypeptide(L)'
;EFYRGFVHTAGRGVPISTEWSRTRDGRVDFYIPEKKWAIELLRDHIEVNEHISRFKDSGKYHPWLKEKMVKDWIIIDCDFFTNQRCVLTQRLI
;
A
#
# COMPACT_ATOMS: atom_id res chain seq x y z
N GLU A 1 -4.64 14.66 -1.46
CA GLU A 1 -3.83 14.81 -0.24
C GLU A 1 -2.67 13.83 -0.10
N PHE A 2 -2.83 12.50 -0.20
CA PHE A 2 -1.72 11.54 -0.04
C PHE A 2 -0.50 11.84 -0.94
N TYR A 3 -0.70 12.01 -2.25
CA TYR A 3 0.39 12.35 -3.18
C TYR A 3 1.15 13.63 -2.77
N ARG A 4 0.42 14.67 -2.35
CA ARG A 4 1.04 15.94 -1.89
C ARG A 4 1.84 15.75 -0.61
N GLY A 5 1.30 15.00 0.35
CA GLY A 5 2.00 14.64 1.59
C GLY A 5 3.24 13.79 1.32
N PHE A 6 3.13 12.80 0.43
CA PHE A 6 4.25 11.96 0.01
C PHE A 6 5.37 12.80 -0.62
N VAL A 7 5.06 13.66 -1.60
CA VAL A 7 6.06 14.52 -2.24
C VAL A 7 6.70 15.49 -1.24
N HIS A 8 5.94 15.98 -0.26
CA HIS A 8 6.48 16.82 0.81
C HIS A 8 7.47 16.06 1.71
N THR A 9 7.17 14.83 2.10
CA THR A 9 7.99 14.03 3.02
C THR A 9 9.16 13.32 2.35
N ALA A 10 8.91 12.67 1.20
CA ALA A 10 9.91 11.90 0.46
C ALA A 10 10.83 12.77 -0.41
N GLY A 11 10.43 14.03 -0.65
CA GLY A 11 11.15 14.96 -1.52
C GLY A 11 10.70 14.90 -2.98
N ARG A 12 11.04 15.96 -3.73
CA ARG A 12 10.73 16.05 -5.17
C ARG A 12 11.60 15.04 -5.93
N GLY A 13 10.98 14.31 -6.85
CA GLY A 13 11.69 13.41 -7.77
C GLY A 13 11.59 11.92 -7.41
N VAL A 14 11.02 11.55 -6.25
CA VAL A 14 10.74 10.14 -5.94
C VAL A 14 9.59 9.65 -6.81
N PRO A 15 9.80 8.67 -7.69
CA PRO A 15 8.75 8.16 -8.58
C PRO A 15 7.73 7.38 -7.76
N ILE A 16 6.46 7.73 -7.92
CA ILE A 16 5.32 7.01 -7.37
C ILE A 16 4.32 6.78 -8.50
N SER A 17 3.89 5.54 -8.68
CA SER A 17 2.82 5.18 -9.61
C SER A 17 1.55 5.06 -8.81
N THR A 18 0.53 5.83 -9.18
CA THR A 18 -0.81 5.59 -8.66
C THR A 18 -1.35 4.33 -9.30
N GLU A 19 -2.12 3.58 -8.53
CA GLU A 19 -3.14 2.70 -9.08
C GLU A 19 -2.48 1.64 -10.00
N TRP A 20 -1.39 1.06 -9.49
CA TRP A 20 -0.47 0.24 -10.24
C TRP A 20 -0.96 -1.20 -10.29
N SER A 21 -0.87 -1.79 -11.48
CA SER A 21 -1.26 -3.16 -11.71
C SER A 21 -0.35 -3.78 -12.78
N ARG A 22 0.02 -5.04 -12.59
CA ARG A 22 0.79 -5.82 -13.56
C ARG A 22 -0.04 -6.89 -14.27
N THR A 23 -1.12 -7.32 -13.64
CA THR A 23 -2.05 -8.32 -14.14
C THR A 23 -3.41 -7.69 -14.36
N ARG A 24 -4.25 -8.21 -15.26
CA ARG A 24 -5.63 -7.70 -15.39
C ARG A 24 -6.43 -7.81 -14.08
N ASP A 25 -5.96 -8.65 -13.17
CA ASP A 25 -6.59 -8.89 -11.89
C ASP A 25 -5.76 -8.27 -10.76
N GLY A 26 -6.27 -7.19 -10.16
CA GLY A 26 -5.72 -6.57 -8.95
C GLY A 26 -4.92 -5.30 -9.19
N ARG A 27 -5.00 -4.33 -8.29
CA ARG A 27 -4.40 -3.00 -8.44
C ARG A 27 -4.14 -2.40 -7.06
N VAL A 28 -2.90 -2.01 -6.80
CA VAL A 28 -2.54 -1.31 -5.56
C VAL A 28 -2.70 0.20 -5.73
N ASP A 29 -3.15 0.89 -4.69
CA ASP A 29 -3.39 2.33 -4.76
C ASP A 29 -2.14 3.12 -5.10
N PHE A 30 -0.97 2.71 -4.57
CA PHE A 30 0.30 3.30 -4.93
C PHE A 30 1.42 2.27 -4.97
N TYR A 31 2.40 2.52 -5.84
CA TYR A 31 3.60 1.73 -5.95
C TYR A 31 4.84 2.63 -6.06
N ILE A 32 5.88 2.34 -5.29
CA ILE A 32 7.16 3.07 -5.31
C ILE A 32 8.20 2.17 -6.01
N PRO A 33 8.54 2.43 -7.29
CA PRO A 33 9.39 1.54 -8.07
C PRO A 33 10.81 1.36 -7.50
N GLU A 34 11.40 2.43 -6.97
CA GLU A 34 12.77 2.40 -6.44
C GLU A 34 12.92 1.46 -5.25
N LYS A 35 11.91 1.43 -4.37
CA LYS A 35 11.87 0.54 -3.20
C LYS A 35 11.16 -0.78 -3.49
N LYS A 36 10.43 -0.86 -4.60
CA LYS A 36 9.48 -1.94 -4.90
C LYS A 36 8.43 -2.10 -3.80
N TRP A 37 7.88 -0.97 -3.33
CA TRP A 37 6.90 -0.96 -2.25
C TRP A 37 5.49 -0.79 -2.79
N ALA A 38 4.56 -1.61 -2.31
CA ALA A 38 3.13 -1.43 -2.55
C ALA A 38 2.48 -0.72 -1.35
N ILE A 39 1.57 0.21 -1.62
CA ILE A 39 0.84 0.94 -0.59
C ILE A 39 -0.65 0.88 -0.91
N GLU A 40 -1.44 0.53 0.09
CA GLU A 40 -2.91 0.52 0.05
C GLU A 40 -3.43 1.52 1.09
N LEU A 41 -4.41 2.33 0.69
CA LEU A 41 -5.06 3.32 1.55
C LEU A 41 -6.47 2.87 1.86
N LEU A 42 -6.74 2.58 3.14
CA LEU A 42 -8.06 2.22 3.62
C LEU A 42 -8.73 3.40 4.30
N ARG A 43 -10.06 3.35 4.36
CA ARG A 43 -10.88 4.32 5.08
C ARG A 43 -11.77 3.59 6.06
N ASP A 44 -11.89 4.16 7.26
CA ASP A 44 -12.84 3.77 8.30
C ASP A 44 -12.75 2.28 8.69
N HIS A 45 -11.54 1.71 8.67
CA HIS A 45 -11.28 0.31 9.02
C HIS A 45 -12.04 -0.72 8.16
N ILE A 46 -12.52 -0.31 6.99
CA ILE A 46 -13.27 -1.21 6.10
C ILE A 46 -12.29 -2.24 5.52
N GLU A 47 -12.59 -3.51 5.75
CA GLU A 47 -11.97 -4.66 5.07
C GLU A 47 -10.44 -4.78 5.23
N VAL A 48 -9.86 -4.22 6.30
CA VAL A 48 -8.40 -4.28 6.58
C VAL A 48 -7.84 -5.70 6.48
N ASN A 49 -8.53 -6.68 7.06
CA ASN A 49 -8.10 -8.08 7.02
C ASN A 49 -8.15 -8.67 5.61
N GLU A 50 -9.07 -8.20 4.76
CA GLU A 50 -9.13 -8.63 3.36
C GLU A 50 -7.95 -8.05 2.58
N HIS A 51 -7.64 -6.77 2.77
CA HIS A 51 -6.47 -6.18 2.11
C HIS A 51 -5.16 -6.82 2.59
N ILE A 52 -5.04 -7.15 3.87
CA ILE A 52 -3.92 -7.94 4.39
C ILE A 52 -3.86 -9.31 3.72
N SER A 53 -5.01 -9.99 3.55
CA SER A 53 -5.04 -11.34 2.96
C SER A 53 -4.58 -11.34 1.49
N ARG A 54 -4.78 -10.25 0.75
CA ARG A 54 -4.28 -10.11 -0.63
C ARG A 54 -2.76 -10.25 -0.73
N PHE A 55 -2.00 -9.87 0.31
CA PHE A 55 -0.55 -10.00 0.34
C PHE A 55 -0.04 -11.31 0.98
N LYS A 56 -0.90 -12.07 1.68
CA LYS A 56 -0.54 -13.35 2.29
C LYS A 56 -0.50 -14.48 1.27
N ASP A 57 -0.03 -15.66 1.69
CA ASP A 57 -0.04 -16.88 0.87
C ASP A 57 -1.43 -17.10 0.25
N SER A 58 -1.45 -17.50 -1.03
CA SER A 58 -2.64 -17.59 -1.91
C SER A 58 -3.42 -16.29 -2.17
N GLY A 59 -2.97 -15.17 -1.62
CA GLY A 59 -3.50 -13.83 -1.89
C GLY A 59 -3.21 -13.33 -3.30
N LYS A 60 -4.04 -12.40 -3.76
CA LYS A 60 -3.98 -11.81 -5.11
C LYS A 60 -2.63 -11.19 -5.48
N TYR A 61 -1.94 -10.60 -4.51
CA TYR A 61 -0.66 -9.93 -4.66
C TYR A 61 0.52 -10.81 -4.24
N HIS A 62 0.26 -12.02 -3.74
CA HIS A 62 1.30 -12.97 -3.37
C HIS A 62 2.28 -13.30 -4.51
N PRO A 63 1.83 -13.48 -5.79
CA PRO A 63 2.74 -13.68 -6.89
C PRO A 63 3.76 -12.53 -7.05
N TRP A 64 3.35 -11.28 -6.78
CA TRP A 64 4.22 -10.12 -6.90
C TRP A 64 5.32 -10.11 -5.85
N LEU A 65 5.04 -10.63 -4.64
CA LEU A 65 6.03 -10.84 -3.58
C LEU A 65 6.99 -11.98 -3.95
N LYS A 66 6.45 -13.11 -4.43
CA LYS A 66 7.24 -14.27 -4.85
C LYS A 66 8.21 -13.95 -6.00
N GLU A 67 7.77 -13.15 -6.96
CA GLU A 67 8.59 -12.68 -8.09
C GLU A 67 9.54 -11.54 -7.71
N LYS A 68 9.56 -11.08 -6.45
CA LYS A 68 10.37 -9.94 -5.98
C LYS A 68 10.11 -8.65 -6.76
N MET A 69 8.87 -8.51 -7.26
CA MET A 69 8.37 -7.31 -7.92
C MET A 69 7.88 -6.29 -6.90
N VAL A 70 7.23 -6.79 -5.85
CA VAL A 70 7.01 -6.07 -4.60
C VAL A 70 7.96 -6.69 -3.57
N LYS A 71 8.77 -5.88 -2.90
CA LYS A 71 9.64 -6.32 -1.81
C LYS A 71 8.94 -6.21 -0.46
N ASP A 72 8.13 -5.17 -0.32
CA ASP A 72 7.41 -4.88 0.91
C ASP A 72 6.11 -4.16 0.58
N TRP A 73 5.20 -4.17 1.54
CA TRP A 73 3.93 -3.48 1.43
C TRP A 73 3.62 -2.73 2.70
N ILE A 74 2.73 -1.74 2.62
CA ILE A 74 2.18 -1.01 3.77
C ILE A 74 0.70 -0.79 3.53
N ILE A 75 -0.12 -1.06 4.54
CA ILE A 75 -1.52 -0.63 4.58
C ILE A 75 -1.62 0.57 5.52
N ILE A 76 -2.11 1.69 5.00
CA ILE A 76 -2.39 2.89 5.79
C ILE A 76 -3.90 2.99 5.93
N ASP A 77 -4.38 2.80 7.14
CA ASP A 77 -5.81 2.88 7.45
C ASP A 77 -6.13 4.25 8.07
N CYS A 78 -6.94 5.02 7.37
CA CYS A 78 -7.36 6.36 7.74
C CYS A 78 -8.78 6.32 8.31
N ASP A 79 -8.90 6.44 9.63
CA ASP A 79 -10.20 6.56 10.30
C ASP A 79 -10.56 8.05 10.48
N PHE A 80 -11.76 8.43 10.05
CA PHE A 80 -12.30 9.78 10.26
C PHE A 80 -12.95 9.97 11.64
N PHE A 81 -13.33 8.90 12.33
CA PHE A 81 -14.10 8.96 13.57
C PHE A 81 -13.24 8.93 14.83
N THR A 82 -12.07 8.30 14.82
CA THR A 82 -11.11 8.42 15.92
C THR A 82 -10.15 9.58 15.67
N ASN A 83 -10.30 10.62 16.49
CA ASN A 83 -9.48 11.82 16.61
C ASN A 83 -8.00 11.61 16.16
N GLN A 84 -7.69 11.96 14.89
CA GLN A 84 -6.36 12.09 14.29
C GLN A 84 -5.36 10.93 14.46
N ARG A 85 -5.77 9.65 14.36
CA ARG A 85 -4.80 8.54 14.39
C ARG A 85 -4.94 7.63 13.18
N CYS A 86 -4.08 7.82 12.16
CA CYS A 86 -3.80 6.76 11.19
C CYS A 86 -3.20 5.57 11.94
N VAL A 87 -3.83 4.42 11.86
CA VAL A 87 -3.27 3.17 12.37
C VAL A 87 -2.46 2.56 11.24
N LEU A 88 -1.13 2.56 11.39
CA LEU A 88 -0.24 1.82 10.50
C LEU A 88 -0.36 0.34 10.83
N THR A 89 -1.15 -0.37 10.02
CA THR A 89 -1.29 -1.82 10.17
C THR A 89 -0.22 -2.52 9.34
N GLN A 90 1.04 -2.37 9.75
CA GLN A 90 2.07 -3.37 9.44
C GLN A 90 3.26 -3.26 10.39
N ARG A 91 3.47 -4.31 11.19
CA ARG A 91 4.70 -4.51 11.94
C ARG A 91 5.64 -5.33 11.05
N LEU A 92 6.63 -4.65 10.47
CA LEU A 92 7.85 -5.26 9.98
C LEU A 92 8.49 -6.10 11.09
N ILE A 93 8.57 -7.41 10.92
CA ILE A 93 9.81 -8.19 11.10
C ILE A 93 9.81 -9.29 10.06
#